data_AF-A0A7V2KQ86-F1
#
_entry.id   AF-A0A7V2KQ86-F1
#
_cell.length_a   1.000
_cell.length_b   1.000
_cell.length_c   1.000
_cell.angle_alpha   90.00
_cell.angle_beta   90.00
_cell.angle_gamma   90.00
#
_symmetry.space_group_name_H-M   'P 1'
#
loop_
_entity.id
_entity.type
_entity.pdbx_description
1 polymer ?
#
loop_
_entity_poly.entity_id
_entity_poly.type
_entity_poly.pdbx_seq_one_letter_code
_entity_poly.pdbx_strand_id
1 'polypeptide(L)'
;MRIDPSRCTGCRLCVQYCPARAIFIEDKKATIDESKCFECALCRRVGVCKVEAFVPAEELPWPRSIRSILSDPLTTFRETGVSGRGTEEMKTNDVTQRYGLGEYGLAVDVGRPNVGTSFREIERICVALAKVGVKFEEKNPVTFLMTDASKGTIRDDVKGEVVASAVIESKVPEGKLLEALDALKQVAREVDTVFSVGVISRCREDGTIPALELLSEGGWQVSTRGKTNVGLGRA
;
A
#
# COMPACT_ATOMS: atom_id res chain seq x y z
N MET A 1 -11.03 -12.72 11.17
CA MET A 1 -12.37 -12.39 11.72
C MET A 1 -13.29 -13.60 11.55
N ARG A 2 -14.21 -13.90 12.47
CA ARG A 2 -15.24 -14.96 12.33
C ARG A 2 -16.65 -14.42 12.57
N ILE A 3 -17.68 -15.18 12.16
CA ILE A 3 -19.09 -14.85 12.41
C ILE A 3 -19.69 -15.95 13.29
N ASP A 4 -20.33 -15.55 14.39
CA ASP A 4 -21.13 -16.44 15.22
C ASP A 4 -22.52 -16.66 14.57
N PRO A 5 -22.81 -17.87 14.07
CA PRO A 5 -24.08 -18.15 13.40
C PRO A 5 -25.27 -18.14 14.35
N SER A 6 -25.08 -18.36 15.65
CA SER A 6 -26.16 -18.34 16.64
C SER A 6 -26.70 -16.92 16.85
N ARG A 7 -25.82 -15.92 16.79
CA ARG A 7 -26.17 -14.49 16.90
C ARG A 7 -26.61 -13.89 15.58
N CYS A 8 -26.06 -14.34 14.46
CA CYS A 8 -26.31 -13.75 13.16
C CYS A 8 -27.78 -13.88 12.72
N THR A 9 -28.45 -12.78 12.40
CA THR A 9 -29.85 -12.77 11.94
C THR A 9 -30.01 -12.90 10.42
N GLY A 10 -28.92 -12.85 9.66
CA GLY A 10 -28.98 -12.91 8.19
C GLY A 10 -29.44 -11.62 7.52
N CYS A 11 -29.41 -10.46 8.21
CA CYS A 11 -29.92 -9.18 7.70
C CYS A 11 -29.15 -8.58 6.50
N ARG A 12 -28.00 -9.16 6.13
CA ARG A 12 -27.18 -8.81 4.96
C ARG A 12 -26.53 -7.42 4.95
N LEU A 13 -26.75 -6.58 5.97
CA LEU A 13 -26.19 -5.22 6.03
C LEU A 13 -24.66 -5.21 5.92
N CYS A 14 -23.97 -6.18 6.54
CA CYS A 14 -22.52 -6.27 6.52
C CYS A 14 -21.90 -6.51 5.14
N VAL A 15 -22.65 -7.08 4.19
CA VAL A 15 -22.17 -7.43 2.84
C VAL A 15 -21.65 -6.19 2.10
N GLN A 16 -22.40 -5.09 2.17
CA GLN A 16 -22.08 -3.84 1.45
C GLN A 16 -20.86 -3.11 2.03
N TYR A 17 -20.49 -3.40 3.28
CA TYR A 17 -19.37 -2.74 3.96
C TYR A 17 -18.05 -3.50 3.85
N CYS A 18 -18.03 -4.68 3.24
CA CYS A 18 -16.79 -5.43 3.04
C CYS A 18 -16.08 -4.96 1.76
N PRO A 19 -14.95 -4.23 1.83
CA PRO A 19 -14.24 -3.74 0.64
C PRO A 19 -13.70 -4.90 -0.19
N ALA A 20 -13.28 -5.98 0.46
CA ALA A 20 -12.83 -7.21 -0.19
C ALA A 20 -13.94 -8.03 -0.87
N ARG A 21 -15.22 -7.64 -0.67
CA ARG A 21 -16.39 -8.44 -1.08
C ARG A 21 -16.31 -9.90 -0.59
N ALA A 22 -15.72 -10.09 0.59
CA ALA A 22 -15.50 -11.39 1.19
C ALA A 22 -16.72 -11.89 1.98
N ILE A 23 -17.70 -11.05 2.29
CA ILE A 23 -18.87 -11.44 3.08
C ILE A 23 -20.03 -11.76 2.15
N PHE A 24 -20.58 -12.97 2.27
CA PHE A 24 -21.74 -13.42 1.50
C PHE A 24 -22.76 -14.11 2.43
N ILE A 25 -23.92 -14.48 1.87
CA ILE A 25 -24.99 -15.14 2.63
C ILE A 25 -25.12 -16.59 2.16
N GLU A 26 -25.04 -17.51 3.11
CA GLU A 26 -25.17 -18.94 2.93
C GLU A 26 -26.03 -19.48 4.08
N ASP A 27 -26.99 -20.37 3.79
CA ASP A 27 -27.92 -20.91 4.80
C ASP A 27 -28.60 -19.86 5.69
N LYS A 28 -28.97 -18.72 5.08
CA LYS A 28 -29.58 -17.55 5.76
C LYS A 28 -28.67 -16.90 6.81
N LYS A 29 -27.38 -17.20 6.83
CA LYS A 29 -26.37 -16.62 7.71
C LYS A 29 -25.28 -15.95 6.89
N ALA A 30 -24.56 -15.02 7.51
CA ALA A 30 -23.40 -14.40 6.88
C ALA A 30 -22.17 -15.28 7.05
N THR A 31 -21.41 -15.45 5.97
CA THR A 31 -20.17 -16.24 5.88
C THR A 31 -19.06 -15.35 5.34
N ILE A 32 -17.81 -15.60 5.73
CA ILE A 32 -16.62 -14.89 5.26
C ILE A 32 -15.81 -15.83 4.34
N ASP A 33 -15.60 -15.43 3.10
CA ASP A 33 -14.61 -16.00 2.19
C ASP A 33 -13.21 -15.60 2.70
N GLU A 34 -12.58 -16.52 3.42
CA GLU A 34 -11.28 -16.30 4.02
C GLU A 34 -10.18 -16.02 2.99
N SER A 35 -10.31 -16.54 1.77
CA SER A 35 -9.31 -16.32 0.72
C SER A 35 -9.24 -14.85 0.30
N LYS A 36 -10.38 -14.14 0.33
CA LYS A 36 -10.48 -12.72 -0.05
C LYS A 36 -10.33 -11.74 1.11
N CYS A 37 -10.63 -12.18 2.33
CA CYS A 37 -10.65 -11.30 3.50
C CYS A 37 -9.30 -10.59 3.72
N PHE A 38 -9.29 -9.25 3.70
CA PHE A 38 -8.10 -8.43 3.99
C PHE A 38 -7.76 -8.33 5.49
N GLU A 39 -8.52 -8.97 6.38
CA GLU A 39 -8.39 -8.80 7.84
C GLU A 39 -8.44 -7.32 8.32
N CYS A 40 -9.11 -6.43 7.58
CA CYS A 40 -9.19 -5.00 7.89
C CYS A 40 -10.06 -4.64 9.11
N ALA A 41 -10.74 -5.60 9.72
CA ALA A 41 -11.70 -5.43 10.82
C ALA A 41 -12.89 -4.46 10.59
N LEU A 42 -13.08 -3.94 9.37
CA LEU A 42 -14.11 -2.94 9.07
C LEU A 42 -15.53 -3.43 9.35
N CYS A 43 -15.82 -4.69 9.02
CA CYS A 43 -17.14 -5.30 9.23
C CYS A 43 -17.62 -5.25 10.69
N ARG A 44 -16.68 -5.29 11.66
CA ARG A 44 -16.96 -5.10 13.08
C ARG A 44 -17.00 -3.61 13.42
N ARG A 45 -15.97 -2.86 13.04
CA ARG A 45 -15.77 -1.45 13.42
C ARG A 45 -16.88 -0.52 12.93
N VAL A 46 -17.50 -0.81 11.79
CA VAL A 46 -18.60 0.01 11.26
C VAL A 46 -19.91 -0.12 12.06
N GLY A 47 -20.03 -1.12 12.95
CA GLY A 47 -21.15 -1.20 13.91
C GLY A 47 -22.53 -1.48 13.29
N VAL A 48 -22.58 -2.02 12.07
CA VAL A 48 -23.83 -2.33 11.35
C VAL A 48 -24.48 -3.61 11.87
N CYS A 49 -23.71 -4.53 12.45
CA CYS A 49 -24.21 -5.74 13.06
C CYS A 49 -24.68 -5.46 14.50
N LYS A 50 -25.99 -5.19 14.68
CA LYS A 50 -26.58 -4.85 15.99
C LYS A 50 -26.64 -6.02 16.99
N VAL A 51 -26.45 -7.23 16.49
CA VAL A 51 -26.37 -8.46 17.30
C VAL A 51 -24.94 -8.88 17.58
N GLU A 52 -23.95 -8.07 17.18
CA GLU A 52 -22.50 -8.27 17.34
C GLU A 52 -22.02 -9.70 17.03
N ALA A 53 -22.47 -10.25 15.90
CA ALA A 53 -22.09 -11.59 15.47
C ALA A 53 -20.61 -11.69 15.02
N PHE A 54 -19.89 -10.59 14.83
CA PHE A 54 -18.48 -10.60 14.42
C PHE A 54 -17.55 -10.82 15.62
N VAL A 55 -16.82 -11.93 15.59
CA VAL A 55 -15.87 -12.34 16.64
C VAL A 55 -14.44 -12.17 16.12
N PRO A 56 -13.59 -11.35 16.76
CA PRO A 56 -12.18 -11.24 16.40
C PRO A 56 -11.44 -12.57 16.62
N ALA A 57 -10.43 -12.86 15.80
CA ALA A 57 -9.51 -13.94 16.10
C ALA A 57 -8.56 -13.48 17.23
N GLU A 58 -8.19 -14.38 18.13
CA GLU A 58 -7.22 -14.09 19.20
C GLU A 58 -5.83 -13.80 18.61
N GLU A 59 -5.42 -14.58 17.61
CA GLU A 59 -4.18 -14.40 16.88
C GLU A 59 -4.37 -14.75 15.40
N LEU A 60 -3.69 -14.01 14.51
CA LEU A 60 -3.58 -14.35 13.10
C LEU A 60 -2.20 -15.00 12.88
N PRO A 61 -2.13 -16.26 12.41
CA PRO A 61 -0.85 -16.88 12.13
C PRO A 61 -0.18 -16.19 10.94
N TRP A 62 1.15 -16.21 10.93
CA TRP A 62 1.93 -15.91 9.72
C TRP A 62 1.60 -16.94 8.61
N PRO A 63 1.46 -16.55 7.33
CA PRO A 63 1.62 -15.20 6.75
C PRO A 63 0.37 -14.31 6.83
N ARG A 64 -0.79 -14.85 7.20
CA ARG A 64 -2.08 -14.14 7.19
C ARG A 64 -2.13 -12.87 8.05
N SER A 65 -1.32 -12.79 9.11
CA SER A 65 -1.18 -11.58 9.92
C SER A 65 -0.80 -10.33 9.10
N ILE A 66 -0.10 -10.49 7.98
CA ILE A 66 0.27 -9.36 7.11
C ILE A 66 -0.94 -8.63 6.53
N ARG A 67 -2.05 -9.34 6.33
CA ARG A 67 -3.30 -8.76 5.84
C ARG A 67 -3.79 -7.65 6.78
N SER A 68 -3.80 -7.94 8.08
CA SER A 68 -4.21 -6.99 9.12
C SER A 68 -3.26 -5.79 9.18
N ILE A 69 -1.95 -6.02 9.13
CA ILE A 69 -0.93 -4.97 9.18
C ILE A 69 -1.12 -3.92 8.07
N LEU A 70 -1.42 -4.37 6.84
CA LEU A 70 -1.55 -3.47 5.70
C LEU A 70 -3.00 -2.98 5.44
N SER A 71 -3.98 -3.52 6.16
CA SER A 71 -5.40 -3.24 5.89
C SER A 71 -6.19 -2.68 7.07
N ASP A 72 -5.75 -2.91 8.31
CA ASP A 72 -6.38 -2.35 9.51
C ASP A 72 -5.57 -1.14 10.01
N PRO A 73 -6.15 0.08 10.00
CA PRO A 73 -5.45 1.28 10.47
C PRO A 73 -5.07 1.24 11.96
N LEU A 74 -5.60 0.30 12.74
CA LEU A 74 -5.29 0.15 14.16
C LEU A 74 -4.17 -0.86 14.43
N THR A 75 -3.70 -1.61 13.42
CA THR A 75 -2.61 -2.58 13.57
C THR A 75 -1.26 -1.87 13.37
N THR A 76 -0.31 -2.15 14.26
CA THR A 76 1.09 -1.71 14.13
C THR A 76 1.97 -2.87 13.69
N PHE A 77 2.93 -2.60 12.79
CA PHE A 77 3.91 -3.61 12.42
C PHE A 77 5.01 -3.63 13.48
N ARG A 78 5.06 -4.68 14.32
CA ARG A 78 6.00 -4.75 15.46
C ARG A 78 7.45 -4.76 15.00
N GLU A 79 7.71 -5.37 13.85
CA GLU A 79 9.03 -5.63 13.29
C GLU A 79 9.69 -4.36 12.73
N THR A 80 8.92 -3.48 12.08
CA THR A 80 9.48 -2.20 11.56
C THR A 80 9.21 -1.02 12.49
N GLY A 81 8.32 -1.18 13.48
CA GLY A 81 7.85 -0.10 14.34
C GLY A 81 6.99 0.95 13.61
N VAL A 82 6.67 0.71 12.33
CA VAL A 82 5.89 1.64 11.51
C VAL A 82 4.40 1.36 11.72
N SER A 83 3.64 2.42 12.00
CA SER A 83 2.19 2.38 11.98
C SER A 83 1.67 2.71 10.58
N GLY A 84 0.99 1.76 9.93
CA GLY A 84 0.39 1.97 8.61
C GLY A 84 1.09 1.26 7.46
N ARG A 85 0.88 1.78 6.24
CA ARG A 85 1.17 1.08 4.95
C ARG A 85 2.47 1.51 4.28
N GLY A 86 3.12 2.54 4.82
CA GLY A 86 4.30 3.20 4.29
C GLY A 86 4.99 3.95 5.42
N THR A 87 6.12 4.58 5.15
CA THR A 87 6.96 5.18 6.20
C THR A 87 6.78 6.71 6.31
N GLU A 88 7.51 7.31 7.24
CA GLU A 88 7.59 8.78 7.42
C GLU A 88 8.82 9.37 6.70
N GLU A 89 9.58 8.53 6.00
CA GLU A 89 10.82 8.84 5.31
C GLU A 89 10.71 10.03 4.34
N MET A 90 9.73 10.04 3.45
CA MET A 90 9.58 11.12 2.48
C MET A 90 9.00 12.38 3.10
N LYS A 91 8.29 12.23 4.22
CA LYS A 91 7.62 13.33 4.91
C LYS A 91 8.55 14.07 5.86
N THR A 92 9.70 13.50 6.19
CA THR A 92 10.70 14.05 7.12
C THR A 92 11.99 14.44 6.42
N ASN A 93 11.93 14.77 5.12
CA ASN A 93 13.12 15.10 4.32
C ASN A 93 13.87 16.35 4.82
N ASP A 94 13.19 17.25 5.53
CA ASP A 94 13.77 18.42 6.20
C ASP A 94 14.74 18.04 7.35
N VAL A 95 14.50 16.90 7.99
CA VAL A 95 15.37 16.34 9.03
C VAL A 95 16.33 15.30 8.45
N THR A 96 15.84 14.40 7.60
CA THR A 96 16.60 13.23 7.14
C THR A 96 17.49 13.51 5.92
N GLN A 97 17.20 14.57 5.16
CA GLN A 97 17.90 14.94 3.92
C GLN A 97 18.03 13.78 2.91
N ARG A 98 17.04 12.89 2.87
CA ARG A 98 17.05 11.67 2.07
C ARG A 98 17.02 11.93 0.55
N TYR A 99 16.36 13.01 0.14
CA TYR A 99 16.20 13.45 -1.24
C TYR A 99 16.85 14.82 -1.42
N GLY A 100 17.97 14.83 -2.14
CA GLY A 100 18.68 16.03 -2.58
C GLY A 100 18.05 16.69 -3.81
N LEU A 101 18.70 17.76 -4.30
CA LEU A 101 18.33 18.36 -5.59
C LEU A 101 18.71 17.40 -6.72
N GLY A 102 17.82 17.22 -7.69
CA GLY A 102 18.01 16.26 -8.79
C GLY A 102 17.80 14.79 -8.41
N GLU A 103 17.56 14.50 -7.13
CA GLU A 103 17.17 13.17 -6.66
C GLU A 103 15.66 13.08 -6.48
N TYR A 104 15.09 11.97 -6.92
CA TYR A 104 13.64 11.76 -6.90
C TYR A 104 13.29 10.49 -6.12
N GLY A 105 12.09 10.49 -5.54
CA GLY A 105 11.48 9.31 -4.95
C GLY A 105 10.18 8.95 -5.63
N LEU A 106 9.75 7.72 -5.44
CA LEU A 106 8.44 7.21 -5.85
C LEU A 106 7.69 6.64 -4.64
N ALA A 107 6.42 6.99 -4.55
CA ALA A 107 5.43 6.38 -3.68
C ALA A 107 4.35 5.75 -4.55
N VAL A 108 4.34 4.43 -4.70
CA VAL A 108 3.35 3.71 -5.51
C VAL A 108 2.31 3.10 -4.57
N ASP A 109 1.15 3.74 -4.47
CA ASP A 109 0.04 3.29 -3.63
C ASP A 109 -0.87 2.34 -4.43
N VAL A 110 -0.83 1.06 -4.08
CA VAL A 110 -1.46 -0.06 -4.80
C VAL A 110 -2.73 -0.50 -4.08
N GLY A 111 -3.80 -0.79 -4.82
CA GLY A 111 -5.06 -1.38 -4.33
C GLY A 111 -6.17 -0.38 -3.96
N ARG A 112 -5.89 0.93 -3.92
CA ARG A 112 -6.89 1.96 -3.60
C ARG A 112 -7.80 2.31 -4.79
N PRO A 113 -9.06 2.76 -4.56
CA PRO A 113 -9.66 3.13 -3.27
C PRO A 113 -10.20 1.97 -2.45
N ASN A 114 -10.50 0.80 -3.03
CA ASN A 114 -10.94 -0.43 -2.34
C ASN A 114 -10.87 -1.65 -3.29
N VAL A 115 -9.97 -1.64 -4.27
CA VAL A 115 -9.79 -2.76 -5.21
C VAL A 115 -9.01 -3.90 -4.52
N GLY A 116 -8.08 -3.54 -3.64
CA GLY A 116 -7.14 -4.47 -3.03
C GLY A 116 -6.05 -4.91 -3.99
N THR A 117 -5.12 -5.70 -3.47
CA THR A 117 -4.03 -6.28 -4.25
C THR A 117 -3.52 -7.56 -3.59
N SER A 118 -2.91 -8.43 -4.37
CA SER A 118 -2.09 -9.53 -3.84
C SER A 118 -0.62 -9.12 -3.78
N PHE A 119 0.18 -9.87 -3.01
CA PHE A 119 1.63 -9.70 -3.03
C PHE A 119 2.28 -10.16 -4.35
N ARG A 120 1.62 -11.01 -5.14
CA ARG A 120 2.07 -11.31 -6.52
C ARG A 120 2.04 -10.06 -7.40
N GLU A 121 0.97 -9.29 -7.33
CA GLU A 121 0.88 -8.04 -8.11
C GLU A 121 1.87 -7.00 -7.61
N ILE A 122 2.06 -6.89 -6.28
CA ILE A 122 3.08 -6.01 -5.69
C ILE A 122 4.49 -6.41 -6.18
N GLU A 123 4.84 -7.70 -6.15
CA GLU A 123 6.13 -8.19 -6.65
C GLU A 123 6.34 -7.81 -8.12
N ARG A 124 5.33 -7.91 -8.98
CA ARG A 124 5.45 -7.54 -10.40
C ARG A 124 5.81 -6.06 -10.57
N ILE A 125 5.18 -5.18 -9.79
CA ILE A 125 5.48 -3.74 -9.77
C ILE A 125 6.91 -3.50 -9.26
N CYS A 126 7.30 -4.16 -8.17
CA CYS A 126 8.64 -4.07 -7.60
C CYS A 126 9.70 -4.55 -8.58
N VAL A 127 9.50 -5.68 -9.26
CA VAL A 127 10.42 -6.22 -10.28
C VAL A 127 10.58 -5.23 -11.44
N ALA A 128 9.49 -4.59 -11.89
CA ALA A 128 9.55 -3.59 -12.96
C ALA A 128 10.42 -2.38 -12.55
N LEU A 129 10.24 -1.88 -11.34
CA LEU A 129 11.06 -0.80 -10.78
C LEU A 129 12.52 -1.21 -10.54
N ALA A 130 12.74 -2.44 -10.06
CA ALA A 130 14.07 -2.98 -9.79
C ALA A 130 14.93 -3.05 -11.06
N LYS A 131 14.33 -3.39 -12.21
CA LYS A 131 15.02 -3.37 -13.52
C LYS A 131 15.55 -1.99 -13.92
N VAL A 132 14.89 -0.92 -13.48
CA VAL A 132 15.35 0.47 -13.70
C VAL A 132 16.54 0.81 -12.77
N GLY A 133 16.64 0.10 -11.64
CA GLY A 133 17.70 0.26 -10.65
C GLY A 133 17.30 1.09 -9.43
N VAL A 134 16.00 1.18 -9.11
CA VAL A 134 15.55 1.91 -7.92
C VAL A 134 16.06 1.27 -6.62
N LYS A 135 16.20 2.08 -5.58
CA LYS A 135 16.51 1.62 -4.22
C LYS A 135 15.25 1.66 -3.38
N PHE A 136 14.73 0.50 -2.99
CA PHE A 136 13.55 0.44 -2.11
C PHE A 136 13.84 0.96 -0.70
N GLU A 137 12.83 1.53 -0.07
CA GLU A 137 12.91 2.02 1.30
C GLU A 137 13.06 0.86 2.29
N GLU A 138 14.21 0.74 2.96
CA GLU A 138 14.51 -0.38 3.86
C GLU A 138 13.51 -0.53 5.01
N LYS A 139 12.97 0.58 5.54
CA LYS A 139 12.00 0.54 6.64
C LYS A 139 10.57 0.29 6.18
N ASN A 140 10.32 0.27 4.87
CA ASN A 140 8.98 0.09 4.33
C ASN A 140 8.51 -1.36 4.51
N PRO A 141 7.24 -1.59 4.93
CA PRO A 141 6.72 -2.93 5.15
C PRO A 141 6.81 -3.85 3.92
N VAL A 142 6.64 -3.33 2.71
CA VAL A 142 6.78 -4.14 1.47
C VAL A 142 8.23 -4.56 1.28
N THR A 143 9.18 -3.63 1.45
CA THR A 143 10.61 -3.92 1.33
C THR A 143 11.08 -4.95 2.35
N PHE A 144 10.58 -4.87 3.58
CA PHE A 144 10.89 -5.85 4.63
C PHE A 144 10.50 -7.29 4.25
N LEU A 145 9.53 -7.45 3.36
CA LEU A 145 9.08 -8.76 2.86
C LEU A 145 9.86 -9.26 1.64
N MET A 146 10.81 -8.48 1.15
CA MET A 146 11.65 -8.86 0.02
C MET A 146 12.77 -9.83 0.46
N THR A 147 12.94 -10.90 -0.29
CA THR A 147 14.11 -11.78 -0.19
C THR A 147 15.30 -11.22 -0.95
N ASP A 148 15.05 -10.43 -1.99
CA ASP A 148 16.06 -9.71 -2.76
C ASP A 148 15.50 -8.37 -3.22
N ALA A 149 15.85 -7.31 -2.48
CA ALA A 149 15.43 -5.94 -2.79
C ALA A 149 16.01 -5.43 -4.12
N SER A 150 17.18 -5.93 -4.56
CA SER A 150 17.76 -5.53 -5.85
C SER A 150 16.99 -6.07 -7.05
N LYS A 151 16.20 -7.13 -6.85
CA LYS A 151 15.31 -7.71 -7.85
C LYS A 151 13.83 -7.41 -7.59
N GLY A 152 13.49 -6.78 -6.47
CA GLY A 152 12.10 -6.57 -6.03
C GLY A 152 11.37 -7.88 -5.71
N THR A 153 12.10 -8.97 -5.43
CA THR A 153 11.53 -10.31 -5.20
C THR A 153 11.02 -10.42 -3.77
N ILE A 154 9.76 -10.82 -3.63
CA ILE A 154 9.07 -11.00 -2.36
C ILE A 154 9.14 -12.46 -1.94
N ARG A 155 9.18 -12.72 -0.62
CA ARG A 155 9.16 -14.08 -0.07
C ARG A 155 7.96 -14.90 -0.54
N ASP A 156 8.18 -16.16 -0.92
CA ASP A 156 7.14 -16.97 -1.60
C ASP A 156 5.93 -17.28 -0.71
N ASP A 157 6.13 -17.41 0.60
CA ASP A 157 5.07 -17.72 1.57
C ASP A 157 4.05 -16.57 1.74
N VAL A 158 4.37 -15.32 1.38
CA VAL A 158 3.40 -14.21 1.45
C VAL A 158 2.74 -13.90 0.12
N LYS A 159 3.22 -14.43 -1.01
CA LYS A 159 2.72 -14.07 -2.35
C LYS A 159 1.22 -14.29 -2.52
N GLY A 160 0.68 -15.33 -1.87
CA GLY A 160 -0.75 -15.66 -1.88
C GLY A 160 -1.62 -14.74 -1.01
N GLU A 161 -1.03 -13.90 -0.16
CA GLU A 161 -1.78 -13.02 0.72
C GLU A 161 -2.35 -11.81 -0.04
N VAL A 162 -3.51 -11.33 0.41
CA VAL A 162 -4.21 -10.17 -0.16
C VAL A 162 -4.42 -9.08 0.88
N VAL A 163 -4.27 -7.83 0.45
CA VAL A 163 -4.33 -6.65 1.32
C VAL A 163 -5.23 -5.58 0.70
N ALA A 164 -5.77 -4.70 1.53
CA ALA A 164 -6.57 -3.57 1.07
C ALA A 164 -5.73 -2.57 0.27
N SER A 165 -4.50 -2.30 0.71
CA SER A 165 -3.55 -1.45 0.00
C SER A 165 -2.13 -1.65 0.53
N ALA A 166 -1.12 -1.35 -0.28
CA ALA A 166 0.28 -1.27 0.14
C ALA A 166 0.97 -0.11 -0.60
N VAL A 167 1.95 0.53 0.04
CA VAL A 167 2.74 1.60 -0.59
C VAL A 167 4.14 1.08 -0.83
N ILE A 168 4.56 1.06 -2.10
CA ILE A 168 5.94 0.79 -2.48
C ILE A 168 6.68 2.13 -2.48
N GLU A 169 7.72 2.24 -1.66
CA GLU A 169 8.54 3.44 -1.51
C GLU A 169 9.93 3.17 -2.06
N SER A 170 10.44 4.04 -2.92
CA SER A 170 11.78 3.88 -3.50
C SER A 170 12.43 5.20 -3.88
N LYS A 171 13.76 5.24 -3.86
CA LYS A 171 14.57 6.31 -4.43
C LYS A 171 14.99 5.94 -5.85
N VAL A 172 14.80 6.87 -6.77
CA VAL A 172 15.10 6.70 -8.19
C VAL A 172 16.56 7.12 -8.45
N PRO A 173 17.32 6.38 -9.29
CA PRO A 173 18.64 6.83 -9.72
C PRO A 173 18.57 8.17 -10.46
N GLU A 174 19.65 8.92 -10.41
CA GLU A 174 19.79 10.18 -11.13
C GLU A 174 19.49 10.02 -12.63
N GLY A 175 18.70 10.94 -13.20
CA GLY A 175 18.30 10.91 -14.61
C GLY A 175 17.28 9.83 -15.01
N LYS A 176 16.87 8.93 -14.10
CA LYS A 176 16.00 7.79 -14.42
C LYS A 176 14.52 7.95 -14.04
N LEU A 177 14.08 9.15 -13.66
CA LEU A 177 12.69 9.39 -13.26
C LEU A 177 11.68 8.98 -14.35
N LEU A 178 11.86 9.46 -15.58
CA LEU A 178 10.95 9.14 -16.68
C LEU A 178 10.98 7.65 -17.03
N GLU A 179 12.15 7.02 -17.03
CA GLU A 179 12.31 5.57 -17.24
C GLU A 179 11.54 4.76 -16.18
N ALA A 180 11.61 5.16 -14.91
CA ALA A 180 10.86 4.51 -13.83
C ALA A 180 9.34 4.67 -13.99
N LEU A 181 8.88 5.84 -14.41
CA LEU A 181 7.45 6.10 -14.66
C LEU A 181 6.94 5.34 -15.88
N ASP A 182 7.75 5.23 -16.94
CA ASP A 182 7.43 4.41 -18.11
C ASP A 182 7.34 2.93 -17.75
N ALA A 183 8.26 2.42 -16.92
CA ALA A 183 8.19 1.06 -16.40
C ALA A 183 6.89 0.82 -15.60
N LEU A 184 6.48 1.80 -14.78
CA LEU A 184 5.19 1.76 -14.08
C LEU A 184 4.00 1.77 -15.06
N LYS A 185 4.04 2.59 -16.10
CA LYS A 185 2.97 2.65 -17.12
C LYS A 185 2.86 1.36 -17.93
N GLN A 186 3.98 0.66 -18.15
CA GLN A 186 4.00 -0.65 -18.80
C GLN A 186 3.40 -1.72 -17.87
N VAL A 187 3.91 -1.85 -16.64
CA VAL A 187 3.43 -2.88 -15.70
C VAL A 187 1.98 -2.66 -15.28
N ALA A 188 1.46 -1.43 -15.33
CA ALA A 188 0.05 -1.11 -15.12
C ALA A 188 -0.90 -1.87 -16.07
N ARG A 189 -0.42 -2.30 -17.24
CA ARG A 189 -1.23 -3.08 -18.20
C ARG A 189 -1.21 -4.58 -17.91
N GLU A 190 -0.32 -5.02 -17.03
CA GLU A 190 -0.07 -6.42 -16.78
C GLU A 190 -0.66 -6.88 -15.45
N VAL A 191 -0.80 -5.97 -14.48
CA VAL A 191 -1.28 -6.28 -13.13
C VAL A 191 -2.80 -6.30 -13.01
N ASP A 192 -3.33 -7.18 -12.16
CA ASP A 192 -4.77 -7.23 -11.81
C ASP A 192 -5.05 -6.42 -10.53
N THR A 193 -4.66 -5.15 -10.55
CA THR A 193 -4.93 -4.17 -9.51
C THR A 193 -4.81 -2.77 -10.09
N VAL A 194 -5.01 -1.75 -9.27
CA VAL A 194 -4.80 -0.36 -9.63
C VAL A 194 -3.76 0.25 -8.71
N PHE A 195 -3.04 1.24 -9.20
CA PHE A 195 -2.14 2.02 -8.35
C PHE A 195 -2.08 3.48 -8.77
N SER A 196 -1.70 4.33 -7.83
CA SER A 196 -1.38 5.73 -8.05
C SER A 196 0.08 6.00 -7.71
N VAL A 197 0.70 6.94 -8.42
CA VAL A 197 2.13 7.23 -8.29
C VAL A 197 2.30 8.65 -7.76
N GLY A 198 2.93 8.76 -6.60
CA GLY A 198 3.48 10.01 -6.08
C GLY A 198 4.95 10.14 -6.46
N VAL A 199 5.35 11.31 -6.94
CA VAL A 199 6.74 11.65 -7.21
C VAL A 199 7.23 12.60 -6.11
N ILE A 200 8.34 12.24 -5.48
CA ILE A 200 8.99 13.03 -4.43
C ILE A 200 10.10 13.85 -5.09
N SER A 201 10.11 15.16 -4.81
CA SER A 201 11.10 16.11 -5.32
C SER A 201 11.41 17.13 -4.24
N ARG A 202 12.69 17.45 -4.05
CA ARG A 202 13.08 18.63 -3.29
C ARG A 202 12.78 19.88 -4.11
N CYS A 203 12.09 20.86 -3.53
CA CYS A 203 11.88 22.17 -4.16
C CYS A 203 13.19 22.96 -4.19
N ARG A 204 13.36 23.79 -5.23
CA ARG A 204 14.43 24.80 -5.27
C ARG A 204 14.08 25.96 -4.33
N GLU A 205 15.06 26.83 -4.05
CA GLU A 205 14.88 27.98 -3.15
C GLU A 205 13.84 28.99 -3.66
N ASP A 206 13.66 29.08 -4.98
CA ASP A 206 12.65 29.91 -5.64
C ASP A 206 11.23 29.31 -5.62
N GLY A 207 11.07 28.13 -4.99
CA GLY A 207 9.80 27.41 -4.90
C GLY A 207 9.46 26.56 -6.13
N THR A 208 10.30 26.54 -7.17
CA THR A 208 10.10 25.65 -8.31
C THR A 208 10.27 24.19 -7.92
N ILE A 209 9.55 23.30 -8.60
CA ILE A 209 9.54 21.86 -8.33
C ILE A 209 10.17 21.14 -9.53
N PRO A 210 11.45 20.72 -9.46
CA PRO A 210 12.16 20.09 -10.59
C PRO A 210 11.43 18.91 -11.21
N ALA A 211 10.78 18.06 -10.41
CA ALA A 211 10.00 16.95 -10.95
C ALA A 211 8.84 17.42 -11.84
N LEU A 212 8.18 18.55 -11.55
CA LEU A 212 7.07 19.03 -12.39
C LEU A 212 7.55 19.47 -13.78
N GLU A 213 8.71 20.10 -13.86
CA GLU A 213 9.36 20.48 -15.13
C GLU A 213 9.62 19.22 -15.97
N LEU A 214 10.32 18.23 -15.41
CA LEU A 214 10.62 16.97 -16.09
C LEU A 214 9.37 16.19 -16.51
N LEU A 215 8.35 16.14 -15.64
CA LEU A 215 7.10 15.45 -15.93
C LEU A 215 6.35 16.15 -17.07
N SER A 216 6.31 17.47 -17.08
CA SER A 216 5.68 18.26 -18.14
C SER A 216 6.39 18.07 -19.48
N GLU A 217 7.72 18.13 -19.50
CA GLU A 217 8.54 17.88 -20.70
C GLU A 217 8.37 16.45 -21.23
N GLY A 218 8.23 15.48 -20.31
CA GLY A 218 7.93 14.09 -20.63
C GLY A 218 6.47 13.81 -21.02
N GLY A 219 5.61 14.83 -21.09
CA GLY A 219 4.20 14.70 -21.47
C GLY A 219 3.30 14.03 -20.42
N TRP A 220 3.71 14.02 -19.15
CA TRP A 220 2.93 13.46 -18.05
C TRP A 220 1.91 14.46 -17.53
N GLN A 221 0.69 13.98 -17.30
CA GLN A 221 -0.33 14.75 -16.60
C GLN A 221 -0.17 14.57 -15.09
N VAL A 222 0.04 15.69 -14.39
CA VAL A 222 0.24 15.69 -12.93
C VAL A 222 -0.96 16.32 -12.25
N SER A 223 -1.41 15.71 -11.16
CA SER A 223 -2.45 16.26 -10.30
C SER A 223 -1.95 17.53 -9.61
N THR A 224 -2.82 18.53 -9.45
CA THR A 224 -2.53 19.71 -8.62
C THR A 224 -2.48 19.40 -7.12
N ARG A 225 -2.91 18.20 -6.72
CA ARG A 225 -2.89 17.76 -5.32
C ARG A 225 -1.49 17.23 -4.98
N GLY A 226 -0.87 17.84 -3.99
CA GLY A 226 0.41 17.42 -3.46
C GLY A 226 0.48 17.59 -1.94
N LYS A 227 1.57 17.12 -1.36
CA LYS A 227 1.95 17.43 0.02
C LYS A 227 3.31 18.11 -0.01
N THR A 228 3.42 19.23 0.66
CA THR A 228 4.66 19.99 0.77
C THR A 228 5.16 19.87 2.20
N ASN A 229 6.35 19.32 2.38
CA ASN A 229 7.08 19.51 3.63
C ASN A 229 7.57 20.97 3.65
N VAL A 230 7.17 21.72 4.68
CA VAL A 230 7.45 23.16 4.82
C VAL A 230 8.82 23.49 5.41
N GLY A 231 9.64 22.48 5.73
CA GLY A 231 11.02 22.68 6.18
C GLY A 231 11.17 23.19 7.61
N LEU A 232 10.22 22.89 8.49
CA LEU A 232 10.24 23.36 9.88
C LEU A 232 11.10 22.47 10.80
N GLY A 233 11.38 21.24 10.40
CA GLY A 233 12.29 20.33 11.07
C GLY A 233 13.74 20.78 10.95
N ARG A 234 14.58 20.31 11.87
CA ARG A 234 16.03 20.54 11.88
C ARG A 234 16.74 19.19 11.91
N ALA A 235 17.71 19.01 11.02
CA ALA A 235 18.58 17.84 10.96
C ALA A 235 19.51 17.75 12.18
#